data_AF-A0A6U4F2S2-F1
#
_entry.id   AF-A0A6U4F2S2-F1
#
_cell.length_a   1.000
_cell.length_b   1.000
_cell.length_c   1.000
_cell.angle_alpha   90.00
_cell.angle_beta   90.00
_cell.angle_gamma   90.00
#
_symmetry.space_group_name_H-M   'P 1'
#
loop_
_entity.id
_entity.type
_entity.pdbx_description
1 polymer ?
#
loop_
_entity_poly.entity_id
_entity_poly.type
_entity_poly.pdbx_seq_one_letter_code
_entity_poly.pdbx_strand_id
1 'polypeptide(L)'
;MTRQTYTLDGVSGTISNEGGKIKFTEEDGIDYAATTVQLPGGERVPFLFTVKELVASGSGSSLKVGTQFGGDFKVPSYRTGLFLDPKGRGMTTGYDMAVALPGLQNGQEGDAELFNENNKKFDVIPGKIEFEVTKVNVELDLAQEGDAELFNENNKKFDVIPGKIEFEVTKVNVEDGEVSGVFVSKQPSDTDLGSKVPKTVLLKGIWYGRIE
;
A
#
# COMPACT_ATOMS: atom_id res chain seq x y z
N MET A 1 -17.05 -10.69 -0.34
CA MET A 1 -16.91 -9.86 0.87
C MET A 1 -17.33 -8.41 0.61
N THR A 2 -16.70 -7.69 -0.31
CA THR A 2 -16.94 -6.25 -0.54
C THR A 2 -17.91 -5.91 -1.68
N ARG A 3 -18.51 -6.91 -2.36
CA ARG A 3 -19.43 -6.71 -3.50
C ARG A 3 -18.73 -5.92 -4.64
N GLN A 4 -19.48 -5.14 -5.43
CA GLN A 4 -19.03 -4.44 -6.64
C GLN A 4 -18.45 -3.05 -6.32
N THR A 5 -17.38 -3.00 -5.52
CA THR A 5 -16.74 -1.75 -5.06
C THR A 5 -15.22 -1.79 -5.21
N TYR A 6 -14.72 -2.49 -6.24
CA TYR A 6 -13.30 -2.83 -6.40
C TYR A 6 -12.69 -2.29 -7.70
N THR A 7 -13.47 -1.55 -8.51
CA THR A 7 -13.00 -0.94 -9.75
C THR A 7 -12.55 0.49 -9.49
N LEU A 8 -11.50 0.91 -10.18
CA LEU A 8 -11.06 2.30 -10.26
C LEU A 8 -11.71 2.94 -11.47
N ASP A 9 -12.04 4.23 -11.37
CA ASP A 9 -12.76 4.94 -12.43
C ASP A 9 -12.38 6.43 -12.45
N GLY A 10 -12.52 7.07 -13.61
CA GLY A 10 -12.21 8.49 -13.78
C GLY A 10 -10.76 8.88 -13.47
N VAL A 11 -9.83 7.92 -13.49
CA VAL A 11 -8.40 8.19 -13.29
C VAL A 11 -7.88 8.96 -14.50
N SER A 12 -7.21 10.07 -14.23
CA SER A 12 -6.73 11.04 -15.21
C SER A 12 -5.28 11.40 -14.91
N GLY A 13 -4.58 11.89 -15.93
CA GLY A 13 -3.18 12.25 -15.80
C GLY A 13 -2.56 12.66 -17.11
N THR A 14 -1.37 13.27 -17.02
CA THR A 14 -0.66 13.74 -18.20
C THR A 14 0.08 12.59 -18.91
N ILE A 15 -0.05 12.53 -20.23
CA ILE A 15 0.77 11.67 -21.09
C ILE A 15 1.84 12.50 -21.80
N SER A 16 3.11 12.14 -21.62
CA SER A 16 4.25 12.78 -22.28
C SER A 16 5.06 11.77 -23.10
N ASN A 17 5.77 12.28 -24.11
CA ASN A 17 6.72 11.49 -24.88
C ASN A 17 8.14 12.03 -24.62
N GLU A 18 8.86 11.35 -23.72
CA GLU A 18 10.22 11.70 -23.35
C GLU A 18 11.18 10.69 -23.98
N GLY A 19 11.95 11.11 -24.99
CA GLY A 19 13.00 10.27 -25.58
C GLY A 19 12.49 9.00 -26.29
N GLY A 20 11.31 9.04 -26.90
CA GLY A 20 10.71 7.89 -27.59
C GLY A 20 10.08 6.86 -26.67
N LYS A 21 9.85 7.23 -25.40
CA LYS A 21 9.07 6.47 -24.43
C LYS A 21 7.82 7.27 -24.07
N ILE A 22 6.68 6.59 -24.05
CA ILE A 22 5.46 7.11 -23.46
C ILE A 22 5.61 7.09 -21.94
N LYS A 23 5.23 8.18 -21.30
CA LYS A 23 5.15 8.29 -19.85
C LYS A 23 3.77 8.83 -19.48
N PHE A 24 3.05 8.07 -18.66
CA PHE A 24 1.81 8.47 -18.05
C PHE A 24 2.07 8.79 -16.57
N THR A 25 1.63 9.97 -16.13
CA THR A 25 1.71 10.39 -14.72
C THR A 25 0.29 10.63 -14.24
N GLU A 26 -0.16 9.83 -13.27
CA GLU A 26 -1.47 9.95 -12.65
C GLU A 26 -1.56 11.23 -11.79
N GLU A 27 -2.72 11.89 -11.82
CA GLU A 27 -2.95 13.18 -11.15
C GLU A 27 -4.23 13.24 -10.33
N ASP A 28 -5.34 12.69 -10.83
CA ASP A 28 -6.64 12.76 -10.16
C ASP A 28 -7.57 11.62 -10.58
N GLY A 29 -8.60 11.35 -9.77
CA GLY A 29 -9.67 10.40 -10.04
C GLY A 29 -9.99 9.46 -8.88
N ILE A 30 -10.81 8.44 -9.14
CA ILE A 30 -11.06 7.36 -8.17
C ILE A 30 -9.93 6.34 -8.31
N ASP A 31 -8.78 6.70 -7.77
CA ASP A 31 -7.49 6.01 -7.86
C ASP A 31 -7.26 5.01 -6.71
N TYR A 32 -8.25 4.76 -5.86
CA TYR A 32 -8.23 3.70 -4.85
C TYR A 32 -9.60 3.03 -4.59
N ALA A 33 -9.56 1.77 -4.18
CA ALA A 33 -10.71 0.98 -3.77
C ALA A 33 -10.33 0.01 -2.63
N ALA A 34 -10.91 0.21 -1.45
CA ALA A 34 -10.73 -0.69 -0.31
C ALA A 34 -11.46 -2.01 -0.56
N THR A 35 -10.71 -3.10 -0.68
CA THR A 35 -11.23 -4.42 -1.04
C THR A 35 -10.81 -5.46 -0.01
N THR A 36 -11.63 -6.48 0.18
CA THR A 36 -11.29 -7.63 1.03
C THR A 36 -11.55 -8.91 0.28
N VAL A 37 -10.55 -9.78 0.25
CA VAL A 37 -10.68 -11.16 -0.24
C VAL A 37 -10.56 -12.14 0.91
N GLN A 38 -11.05 -13.35 0.71
CA GLN A 38 -10.97 -14.42 1.70
C GLN A 38 -10.15 -15.57 1.12
N LEU A 39 -9.08 -15.95 1.82
CA LEU A 39 -8.27 -17.11 1.46
C LEU A 39 -8.99 -18.41 1.84
N PRO A 40 -8.63 -19.56 1.24
CA PRO A 40 -9.02 -20.87 1.74
C PRO A 40 -8.67 -20.98 3.24
N GLY A 41 -9.59 -21.50 4.05
CA GLY A 41 -9.45 -21.51 5.51
C GLY A 41 -10.07 -20.30 6.22
N GLY A 42 -10.57 -19.33 5.46
CA GLY A 42 -11.44 -18.28 5.99
C GLY A 42 -10.74 -16.99 6.41
N GLU A 43 -9.41 -16.95 6.34
CA GLU A 43 -8.60 -15.76 6.59
C GLU A 43 -8.99 -14.62 5.64
N ARG A 44 -9.23 -13.43 6.18
CA ARG A 44 -9.58 -12.24 5.41
C ARG A 44 -8.34 -11.40 5.16
N VAL A 45 -8.12 -11.04 3.91
CA VAL A 45 -7.01 -10.19 3.48
C VAL A 45 -7.60 -8.89 2.93
N PRO A 46 -7.74 -7.84 3.76
CA PRO A 46 -8.04 -6.51 3.28
C PRO A 46 -6.81 -5.90 2.60
N PHE A 47 -7.05 -5.13 1.54
CA PHE A 47 -6.02 -4.37 0.84
C PHE A 47 -6.65 -3.15 0.16
N LEU A 48 -5.82 -2.15 -0.10
CA LEU A 48 -6.23 -0.95 -0.82
C LEU A 48 -5.79 -1.08 -2.27
N PHE A 49 -6.67 -1.52 -3.18
CA PHE A 49 -6.34 -1.48 -4.61
C PHE A 49 -6.16 -0.03 -5.00
N THR A 50 -5.01 0.35 -5.55
CA THR A 50 -4.75 1.75 -5.89
C THR A 50 -3.79 1.88 -7.05
N VAL A 51 -3.81 3.04 -7.69
CA VAL A 51 -2.82 3.51 -8.66
C VAL A 51 -2.31 4.92 -8.32
N LYS A 52 -2.36 5.28 -7.02
CA LYS A 52 -1.94 6.59 -6.51
C LYS A 52 -0.51 6.92 -6.89
N GLU A 53 -0.32 8.12 -7.43
CA GLU A 53 0.98 8.63 -7.86
C GLU A 53 1.68 7.67 -8.84
N LEU A 54 0.90 6.99 -9.69
CA LEU A 54 1.43 6.09 -10.71
C LEU A 54 2.24 6.88 -11.74
N VAL A 55 3.48 6.45 -11.94
CA VAL A 55 4.31 6.88 -13.07
C VAL A 55 4.58 5.67 -13.95
N ALA A 56 3.76 5.48 -14.99
CA ALA A 56 3.90 4.37 -15.92
C ALA A 56 4.70 4.80 -17.15
N SER A 57 5.64 3.95 -17.58
CA SER A 57 6.45 4.18 -18.78
C SER A 57 6.41 2.98 -19.71
N GLY A 58 6.43 3.24 -21.02
CA GLY A 58 6.40 2.22 -22.06
C GLY A 58 7.31 2.58 -23.22
N SER A 59 7.91 1.58 -23.84
CA SER A 59 8.72 1.76 -25.05
C SER A 59 7.82 2.03 -26.27
N GLY A 60 8.17 3.03 -27.06
CA GLY A 60 7.44 3.43 -28.26
C GLY A 60 6.88 4.84 -28.16
N SER A 61 6.60 5.43 -29.32
CA SER A 61 6.08 6.79 -29.43
C SER A 61 4.55 6.89 -29.44
N SER A 62 3.85 5.77 -29.57
CA SER A 62 2.38 5.69 -29.62
C SER A 62 1.84 4.41 -28.98
N LEU A 63 0.60 4.48 -28.45
CA LEU A 63 -0.12 3.32 -27.92
C LEU A 63 -0.73 2.54 -29.10
N LYS A 64 -0.07 1.45 -29.48
CA LYS A 64 -0.54 0.49 -30.49
C LYS A 64 -0.87 -0.83 -29.82
N VAL A 65 -1.57 -1.72 -30.52
CA VAL A 65 -1.81 -3.09 -30.05
C VAL A 65 -0.48 -3.77 -29.78
N GLY A 66 -0.37 -4.40 -28.60
CA GLY A 66 0.85 -5.01 -28.10
C GLY A 66 1.83 -4.04 -27.42
N THR A 67 1.51 -2.74 -27.34
CA THR A 67 2.30 -1.83 -26.50
C THR A 67 2.13 -2.23 -25.04
N GLN A 68 3.26 -2.45 -24.39
CA GLN A 68 3.34 -2.69 -22.96
C GLN A 68 3.93 -1.45 -22.27
N PHE A 69 3.32 -1.07 -21.16
CA PHE A 69 3.77 0.03 -20.32
C PHE A 69 3.47 -0.29 -18.87
N GLY A 70 4.28 0.22 -17.95
CA GLY A 70 4.14 -0.11 -16.55
C GLY A 70 4.99 0.77 -15.67
N GLY A 71 4.75 0.71 -14.38
CA GLY A 71 5.36 1.62 -13.43
C GLY A 71 5.14 1.24 -11.99
N ASP A 72 5.82 1.99 -11.15
CA ASP A 72 5.64 1.96 -9.71
C ASP A 72 4.55 2.97 -9.33
N PHE A 73 3.80 2.66 -8.28
CA PHE A 73 2.80 3.53 -7.65
C PHE A 73 2.89 3.40 -6.12
N LYS A 74 2.25 4.31 -5.39
CA LYS A 74 2.26 4.29 -3.92
C LYS A 74 1.01 3.62 -3.38
N VAL A 75 1.20 2.72 -2.41
CA VAL A 75 0.12 2.13 -1.62
C VAL A 75 0.16 2.76 -0.23
N PRO A 76 -0.69 3.75 0.06
CA PRO A 76 -0.78 4.29 1.41
C PRO A 76 -1.41 3.26 2.35
N SER A 77 -1.24 3.49 3.65
CA SER A 77 -1.86 2.67 4.68
C SER A 77 -3.36 2.51 4.43
N TYR A 78 -3.87 1.30 4.63
CA TYR A 78 -5.29 0.99 4.50
C TYR A 78 -6.16 1.85 5.42
N ARG A 79 -5.59 2.32 6.54
CA ARG A 79 -6.27 3.19 7.51
C ARG A 79 -5.50 4.48 7.73
N THR A 80 -6.23 5.59 7.73
CA THR A 80 -5.68 6.93 7.96
C THR A 80 -5.52 7.22 9.45
N GLY A 81 -4.85 8.32 9.77
CA GLY A 81 -4.46 8.60 11.15
C GLY A 81 -5.60 8.74 12.16
N LEU A 82 -6.79 9.13 11.70
CA LEU A 82 -8.00 9.28 12.53
C LEU A 82 -8.68 7.95 12.85
N PHE A 83 -8.27 6.84 12.23
CA PHE A 83 -8.82 5.53 12.57
C PHE A 83 -8.44 5.14 14.00
N LEU A 84 -9.44 4.63 14.74
CA LEU A 84 -9.27 4.08 16.07
C LEU A 84 -9.46 2.57 16.02
N ASP A 85 -8.54 1.84 16.63
CA ASP A 85 -8.73 0.42 16.88
C ASP A 85 -9.84 0.19 17.93
N PRO A 86 -10.30 -1.07 18.13
CA PRO A 86 -11.38 -1.36 19.07
C PRO A 86 -11.13 -0.94 20.53
N LYS A 87 -9.87 -0.67 20.91
CA LYS A 87 -9.48 -0.18 22.23
C LYS A 87 -9.31 1.34 22.26
N GLY A 88 -9.74 2.03 21.21
CA GLY A 88 -9.67 3.49 21.10
C GLY A 88 -8.26 4.00 20.83
N ARG A 89 -7.32 3.15 20.40
CA ARG A 89 -5.95 3.56 20.05
C ARG A 89 -5.91 3.93 18.57
N GLY A 90 -5.39 5.11 18.25
CA GLY A 90 -5.23 5.58 16.89
C GLY A 90 -3.89 6.26 16.68
N MET A 91 -3.61 6.63 15.44
CA MET A 91 -2.34 7.26 15.11
C MET A 91 -2.35 8.75 15.49
N THR A 92 -3.29 9.55 14.97
CA THR A 92 -3.35 11.00 15.29
C THR A 92 -4.18 11.30 16.53
N THR A 93 -5.19 10.47 16.81
CA THR A 93 -6.11 10.62 17.93
C THR A 93 -6.21 9.30 18.71
N GLY A 94 -6.97 9.29 19.81
CA GLY A 94 -7.15 8.11 20.64
C GLY A 94 -6.11 7.97 21.75
N TYR A 95 -6.28 6.92 22.54
CA TYR A 95 -5.36 6.59 23.62
C TYR A 95 -4.00 6.18 23.05
N ASP A 96 -2.94 6.56 23.76
CA ASP A 96 -1.55 6.17 23.54
C ASP A 96 -1.16 4.94 24.37
N MET A 97 -2.10 4.37 25.13
CA MET A 97 -1.85 3.29 26.08
C MET A 97 -2.94 2.20 26.02
N ALA A 98 -2.64 1.03 26.59
CA ALA A 98 -3.63 -0.02 26.80
C ALA A 98 -4.52 0.26 28.03
N VAL A 99 -5.46 1.21 27.90
CA VAL A 99 -6.35 1.70 28.99
C VAL A 99 -7.07 0.59 29.78
N ALA A 100 -7.33 -0.56 29.16
CA ALA A 100 -7.97 -1.71 29.82
C ALA A 100 -7.08 -2.41 30.86
N LEU A 101 -5.77 -2.11 30.91
CA LEU A 101 -4.78 -2.76 31.78
C LEU A 101 -4.01 -1.72 32.61
N PRO A 102 -4.68 -0.96 33.48
CA PRO A 102 -4.02 0.09 34.28
C PRO A 102 -2.95 -0.49 35.22
N GLY A 103 -3.07 -1.75 35.63
CA GLY A 103 -2.08 -2.42 36.48
C GLY A 103 -0.70 -2.56 35.84
N LEU A 104 -0.61 -2.61 34.51
CA LEU A 104 0.65 -2.69 33.77
C LEU A 104 1.40 -1.34 33.76
N GLN A 105 0.68 -0.23 33.90
CA GLN A 105 1.24 1.13 33.78
C GLN A 105 1.80 1.71 35.09
N ASN A 106 1.52 1.08 36.24
CA ASN A 106 1.77 1.68 37.57
C ASN A 106 3.04 1.17 38.28
N GLY A 107 3.95 0.44 37.59
CA GLY A 107 5.23 -0.04 38.14
C GLY A 107 6.36 1.00 38.12
N GLN A 108 7.45 0.78 38.89
CA GLN A 108 8.65 1.65 38.91
C GLN A 108 9.42 1.69 37.56
N GLU A 109 9.23 0.69 36.70
CA GLU A 109 9.66 0.69 35.29
C GLU A 109 8.64 1.35 34.34
N GLY A 110 7.42 1.64 34.82
CA GLY A 110 6.34 2.28 34.06
C GLY A 110 6.08 1.60 32.71
N ASP A 111 5.54 2.38 31.78
CA ASP A 111 5.51 2.05 30.36
C ASP A 111 6.90 2.31 29.71
N ALA A 112 8.06 2.20 30.38
CA ALA A 112 9.33 2.61 29.76
C ALA A 112 9.75 1.72 28.57
N GLU A 113 9.44 0.43 28.61
CA GLU A 113 9.55 -0.45 27.44
C GLU A 113 8.53 -0.03 26.37
N LEU A 114 7.33 0.32 26.82
CA LEU A 114 6.23 0.91 26.04
C LEU A 114 6.45 2.40 25.61
N PHE A 115 7.51 3.09 26.03
CA PHE A 115 7.68 4.55 25.84
C PHE A 115 8.38 4.85 24.51
N ASN A 116 9.28 3.96 24.10
CA ASN A 116 9.80 3.91 22.73
C ASN A 116 8.80 3.29 21.74
N GLU A 117 7.66 2.80 22.25
CA GLU A 117 6.64 1.97 21.60
C GLU A 117 5.32 2.74 21.38
N ASN A 118 4.98 3.66 22.29
CA ASN A 118 3.85 4.58 22.19
C ASN A 118 4.19 5.84 21.35
N ASN A 119 5.47 6.01 20.97
CA ASN A 119 5.92 7.17 20.23
C ASN A 119 5.52 7.10 18.75
N LYS A 120 4.46 7.85 18.42
CA LYS A 120 3.87 7.99 17.09
C LYS A 120 4.83 8.71 16.14
N LYS A 121 5.66 7.95 15.42
CA LYS A 121 6.51 8.49 14.35
C LYS A 121 5.74 8.55 13.04
N PHE A 122 5.74 9.74 12.45
CA PHE A 122 5.32 9.99 11.08
C PHE A 122 6.51 9.63 10.19
N ASP A 123 6.64 8.35 9.84
CA ASP A 123 7.69 7.91 8.90
C ASP A 123 7.27 8.31 7.48
N VAL A 124 7.63 9.53 7.08
CA VAL A 124 7.68 9.89 5.67
C VAL A 124 8.88 9.16 5.09
N ILE A 125 8.64 8.06 4.37
CA ILE A 125 9.69 7.33 3.64
C ILE A 125 9.79 7.95 2.23
N PRO A 126 10.76 8.84 1.93
CA PRO A 126 11.16 9.08 0.56
C PRO A 126 11.89 7.83 0.02
N GLY A 127 11.55 7.41 -1.19
CA GLY A 127 11.88 6.09 -1.74
C GLY A 127 13.35 5.78 -2.03
N LYS A 128 13.59 4.45 -2.09
CA LYS A 128 14.65 3.61 -2.70
C LYS A 128 16.13 4.03 -2.59
N ILE A 129 16.89 3.19 -1.87
CA ILE A 129 18.18 2.65 -2.31
C ILE A 129 18.16 1.12 -2.08
N GLU A 130 18.41 0.34 -3.14
CA GLU A 130 18.72 -1.10 -3.05
C GLU A 130 20.18 -1.29 -2.62
N PHE A 131 20.39 -2.00 -1.53
CA PHE A 131 21.59 -2.79 -1.32
C PHE A 131 21.17 -4.19 -0.88
N GLU A 132 21.46 -5.18 -1.71
CA GLU A 132 21.39 -6.59 -1.34
C GLU A 132 22.50 -6.88 -0.32
N VAL A 133 22.14 -7.03 0.96
CA VAL A 133 23.02 -7.61 1.96
C VAL A 133 22.66 -9.09 2.09
N THR A 134 23.39 -9.91 1.34
CA THR A 134 23.32 -11.37 1.39
C THR A 134 23.99 -11.85 2.69
N LYS A 135 23.20 -11.87 3.76
CA LYS A 135 23.53 -12.27 5.15
C LYS A 135 24.37 -11.29 5.97
N VAL A 136 23.80 -10.91 7.11
CA VAL A 136 24.56 -10.67 8.35
C VAL A 136 23.94 -11.56 9.42
N ASN A 137 24.63 -12.65 9.77
CA ASN A 137 24.43 -13.31 11.06
C ASN A 137 25.35 -12.60 12.05
N VAL A 138 24.77 -11.88 12.99
CA VAL A 138 25.38 -11.65 14.30
C VAL A 138 24.25 -11.78 15.32
N GLU A 139 24.22 -12.92 16.02
CA GLU A 139 23.47 -13.09 17.26
C GLU A 139 24.07 -12.21 18.36
N LEU A 140 23.19 -11.65 19.20
CA LEU A 140 23.29 -11.34 20.65
C LEU A 140 22.21 -10.27 20.92
N ASP A 141 21.38 -10.28 21.95
CA ASP A 141 21.17 -11.18 23.07
C ASP A 141 19.83 -10.75 23.72
N LEU A 142 19.14 -11.70 24.36
CA LEU A 142 18.19 -11.56 25.48
C LEU A 142 17.02 -10.55 25.39
N ALA A 143 15.80 -11.07 25.13
CA ALA A 143 14.59 -10.54 25.75
C ALA A 143 13.60 -11.67 26.03
N GLN A 144 13.08 -11.68 27.25
CA GLN A 144 12.21 -12.71 27.83
C GLN A 144 10.88 -12.83 27.08
N GLU A 145 10.46 -14.08 26.89
CA GLU A 145 9.12 -14.47 26.44
C GLU A 145 8.08 -13.95 27.45
N GLY A 146 7.45 -12.81 27.14
CA GLY A 146 6.41 -12.21 27.98
C GLY A 146 5.72 -10.96 27.43
N ASP A 147 6.45 -10.01 26.83
CA ASP A 147 5.92 -8.64 26.60
C ASP A 147 6.08 -8.08 25.17
N ALA A 148 6.48 -8.89 24.18
CA ALA A 148 6.63 -8.44 22.79
C ALA A 148 5.32 -8.40 21.96
N GLU A 149 4.21 -8.97 22.45
CA GLU A 149 2.97 -9.11 21.68
C GLU A 149 2.17 -7.81 21.54
N LEU A 150 2.33 -6.84 22.46
CA LEU A 150 1.57 -5.58 22.46
C LEU A 150 2.28 -4.43 21.72
N PHE A 151 3.56 -4.60 21.37
CA PHE A 151 4.39 -3.59 20.70
C PHE A 151 3.85 -3.13 19.36
N ASN A 152 3.58 -4.08 18.48
CA ASN A 152 3.07 -3.73 17.16
C ASN A 152 1.60 -3.27 17.21
N GLU A 153 0.89 -3.55 18.31
CA GLU A 153 -0.49 -3.09 18.48
C GLU A 153 -0.61 -1.66 19.03
N ASN A 154 0.32 -1.23 19.89
CA ASN A 154 0.33 0.13 20.44
C ASN A 154 1.00 1.12 19.48
N ASN A 155 2.05 0.69 18.76
CA ASN A 155 2.78 1.52 17.82
C ASN A 155 2.13 1.58 16.43
N LYS A 156 1.15 2.47 16.25
CA LYS A 156 0.46 2.61 14.95
C LYS A 156 1.36 3.31 13.91
N LYS A 157 1.66 2.62 12.82
CA LYS A 157 2.47 3.14 11.70
C LYS A 157 1.62 3.50 10.48
N PHE A 158 1.99 4.58 9.79
CA PHE A 158 1.47 4.91 8.45
C PHE A 158 2.45 4.41 7.40
N ASP A 159 2.24 3.20 6.91
CA ASP A 159 3.11 2.65 5.88
C ASP A 159 2.73 3.20 4.51
N VAL A 160 3.73 3.62 3.73
CA VAL A 160 3.59 3.88 2.29
C VAL A 160 4.51 2.91 1.58
N ILE A 161 3.94 1.93 0.90
CA ILE A 161 4.69 0.81 0.31
C ILE A 161 4.54 0.87 -1.22
N PRO A 162 5.61 0.63 -2.00
CA PRO A 162 5.49 0.61 -3.45
C PRO A 162 4.65 -0.56 -3.95
N GLY A 163 3.77 -0.29 -4.91
CA GLY A 163 3.13 -1.26 -5.78
C GLY A 163 3.69 -1.16 -7.19
N LYS A 164 3.51 -2.20 -8.01
CA LYS A 164 3.93 -2.23 -9.40
C LYS A 164 2.80 -2.71 -10.29
N ILE A 165 2.55 -2.00 -11.38
CA ILE A 165 1.53 -2.36 -12.38
C ILE A 165 2.12 -2.40 -13.77
N GLU A 166 1.67 -3.37 -14.56
CA GLU A 166 2.01 -3.54 -15.96
C GLU A 166 0.72 -3.65 -16.76
N PHE A 167 0.65 -2.90 -17.85
CA PHE A 167 -0.46 -2.83 -18.79
C PHE A 167 0.00 -3.37 -20.15
N GLU A 168 -0.92 -4.02 -20.84
CA GLU A 168 -0.77 -4.40 -22.24
C GLU A 168 -1.98 -3.93 -23.03
N VAL A 169 -1.75 -3.17 -24.09
CA VAL A 169 -2.79 -2.69 -25.01
C VAL A 169 -3.26 -3.84 -25.91
N THR A 170 -4.56 -4.10 -25.92
CA THR A 170 -5.16 -5.14 -26.77
C THR A 170 -6.02 -4.58 -27.89
N LYS A 171 -6.61 -3.40 -27.71
CA LYS A 171 -7.45 -2.72 -28.71
C LYS A 171 -7.21 -1.22 -28.68
N VAL A 172 -7.27 -0.62 -29.86
CA VAL A 172 -7.12 0.82 -30.08
C VAL A 172 -8.19 1.27 -31.08
N ASN A 173 -8.95 2.29 -30.72
CA ASN A 173 -9.85 3.02 -31.59
C ASN A 173 -9.29 4.43 -31.80
N VAL A 174 -8.76 4.68 -32.99
CA VAL A 174 -8.07 5.95 -33.31
C VAL A 174 -9.06 7.09 -33.52
N GLU A 175 -10.30 6.80 -33.94
CA GLU A 175 -11.32 7.82 -34.22
C GLU A 175 -11.77 8.52 -32.94
N ASP A 176 -11.95 7.76 -31.86
CA ASP A 176 -12.45 8.26 -30.57
C ASP A 176 -11.35 8.49 -29.53
N GLY A 177 -10.10 8.13 -29.85
CA GLY A 177 -8.94 8.21 -28.95
C GLY A 177 -8.96 7.13 -27.85
N GLU A 178 -9.73 6.06 -28.02
CA GLU A 178 -9.94 5.05 -27.00
C GLU A 178 -8.92 3.91 -27.08
N VAL A 179 -8.42 3.49 -25.93
CA VAL A 179 -7.48 2.38 -25.77
C VAL A 179 -7.97 1.45 -24.67
N SER A 180 -7.82 0.14 -24.87
CA SER A 180 -8.16 -0.85 -23.85
C SER A 180 -7.24 -2.05 -23.88
N GLY A 181 -7.16 -2.73 -22.75
CA GLY A 181 -6.15 -3.76 -22.57
C GLY A 181 -6.34 -4.60 -21.32
N VAL A 182 -5.30 -5.34 -21.01
CA VAL A 182 -5.18 -6.13 -19.79
C VAL A 182 -4.12 -5.52 -18.89
N PHE A 183 -4.24 -5.75 -17.58
CA PHE A 183 -3.23 -5.34 -16.62
C PHE A 183 -2.91 -6.46 -15.63
N VAL A 184 -1.69 -6.40 -15.10
CA VAL A 184 -1.23 -7.18 -13.96
C VAL A 184 -0.67 -6.20 -12.94
N SER A 185 -1.22 -6.20 -11.73
CA SER A 185 -0.75 -5.37 -10.63
C SER A 185 -0.31 -6.24 -9.45
N LYS A 186 0.79 -5.88 -8.83
CA LYS A 186 1.35 -6.50 -7.63
C LYS A 186 1.51 -5.44 -6.56
N GLN A 187 0.88 -5.65 -5.41
CA GLN A 187 0.91 -4.68 -4.31
C GLN A 187 0.77 -5.38 -2.95
N PRO A 188 1.20 -4.75 -1.85
CA PRO A 188 0.98 -5.27 -0.51
C PRO A 188 -0.48 -5.15 -0.06
N SER A 189 -0.85 -5.99 0.91
CA SER A 189 -2.11 -5.90 1.66
C SER A 189 -2.00 -4.92 2.83
N ASP A 190 -3.10 -4.75 3.56
CA ASP A 190 -3.14 -4.05 4.84
C ASP A 190 -2.10 -4.58 5.85
N THR A 191 -1.43 -3.67 6.56
CA THR A 191 -0.50 -3.95 7.68
C THR A 191 -1.16 -3.80 9.06
N ASP A 192 -2.45 -3.44 9.10
CA ASP A 192 -3.20 -3.15 10.33
C ASP A 192 -2.47 -2.12 11.21
N LEU A 193 -2.02 -1.03 10.56
CA LEU A 193 -1.22 0.04 11.16
C LEU A 193 0.13 -0.46 11.71
N GLY A 194 0.78 -1.39 11.01
CA GLY A 194 2.08 -1.96 11.39
C GLY A 194 2.01 -3.15 12.35
N SER A 195 0.80 -3.61 12.72
CA SER A 195 0.61 -4.74 13.64
C SER A 195 0.94 -6.10 13.01
N LYS A 196 0.88 -6.22 11.67
CA LYS A 196 1.12 -7.47 10.95
C LYS A 196 1.92 -7.27 9.66
N VAL A 197 2.62 -8.32 9.25
CA VAL A 197 3.31 -8.38 7.97
C VAL A 197 2.28 -8.42 6.82
N PRO A 198 2.36 -7.52 5.83
CA PRO A 198 1.43 -7.52 4.71
C PRO A 198 1.66 -8.71 3.79
N LYS A 199 0.59 -9.27 3.24
CA LYS A 199 0.66 -10.27 2.17
C LYS A 199 0.81 -9.59 0.82
N THR A 200 1.46 -10.26 -0.13
CA THR A 200 1.48 -9.82 -1.53
C THR A 200 0.14 -10.15 -2.19
N VAL A 201 -0.52 -9.16 -2.76
CA VAL A 201 -1.74 -9.29 -3.57
C VAL A 201 -1.38 -9.14 -5.05
N LEU A 202 -1.86 -10.08 -5.86
CA LEU A 202 -1.75 -10.03 -7.31
C LEU A 202 -3.13 -9.82 -7.92
N LEU A 203 -3.29 -8.74 -8.67
CA LEU A 203 -4.52 -8.36 -9.35
C LEU A 203 -4.31 -8.51 -10.85
N LYS A 204 -5.28 -9.11 -11.52
CA LYS A 204 -5.33 -9.19 -12.99
C LYS A 204 -6.69 -8.71 -13.44
N GLY A 205 -6.73 -7.92 -14.48
CA GLY A 205 -7.98 -7.37 -14.98
C GLY A 205 -7.85 -6.75 -16.35
N ILE A 206 -8.92 -6.05 -16.72
CA ILE A 206 -8.98 -5.25 -17.94
C ILE A 206 -8.93 -3.77 -17.56
N TRP A 207 -8.44 -2.96 -18.48
CA TRP A 207 -8.45 -1.51 -18.33
C TRP A 207 -8.95 -0.85 -19.62
N TYR A 208 -9.40 0.37 -19.46
CA TYR A 208 -9.87 1.24 -20.52
C TYR A 208 -9.37 2.65 -20.23
N GLY A 209 -9.03 3.39 -21.27
CA GLY A 209 -8.65 4.79 -21.19
C GLY A 209 -8.96 5.52 -22.49
N ARG A 210 -9.06 6.84 -22.39
CA ARG A 210 -9.22 7.73 -23.54
C ARG A 210 -8.08 8.73 -23.54
N ILE A 211 -7.48 8.94 -24.70
CA ILE A 211 -6.41 9.90 -24.92
C ILE A 211 -7.03 11.15 -25.54
N GLU A 212 -6.72 12.30 -24.96
CA GLU A 212 -7.16 13.63 -25.43
C GLU A 212 -5.97 14.45 -25.96
#